data_AF-A0A7X3VMX3-F1
#
_entry.id   AF-A0A7X3VMX3-F1
#
_cell.length_a   1.000
_cell.length_b   1.000
_cell.length_c   1.000
_cell.angle_alpha   90.00
_cell.angle_beta   90.00
_cell.angle_gamma   90.00
#
_symmetry.space_group_name_H-M   'P 1'
#
loop_
_entity.id
_entity.type
_entity.pdbx_description
1 polymer ?
#
loop_
_entity_poly.entity_id
_entity_poly.type
_entity_poly.pdbx_seq_one_letter_code
_entity_poly.pdbx_strand_id
1 'polypeptide(L)'
;MNFTNAIRSTPEIAQCLRNGLQALGGNSGKVAVHETRDLTGSVDVDTCLMKRYPNAPRWDYVFGYRDRIYYVEVHPADNTRKVREITAKLQWLKQWRKRSARSLEDLEG
;
A
#
# COMPACT_ATOMS: atom_id res chain seq x y z
N MET A 1 -6.91 -0.03 -16.59
CA MET A 1 -5.52 0.26 -16.15
C MET A 1 -5.07 -0.89 -15.27
N ASN A 2 -3.79 -1.28 -15.23
CA ASN A 2 -3.31 -2.34 -14.31
C ASN A 2 -2.49 -1.73 -13.15
N PHE A 3 -2.31 -2.50 -12.08
CA PHE A 3 -1.60 -2.06 -10.87
C PHE A 3 -0.24 -1.44 -11.16
N THR A 4 0.61 -2.13 -11.93
CA THR A 4 1.97 -1.66 -12.26
C THR A 4 1.97 -0.30 -12.95
N ASN A 5 1.06 -0.10 -13.91
CA ASN A 5 0.92 1.19 -14.59
C ASN A 5 0.43 2.27 -13.63
N ALA A 6 -0.54 1.97 -12.76
CA ALA A 6 -1.05 2.94 -11.80
C ALA A 6 0.04 3.39 -10.80
N ILE A 7 0.89 2.48 -10.34
CA ILE A 7 2.05 2.81 -9.48
C ILE A 7 3.09 3.63 -10.23
N ARG A 8 3.43 3.27 -11.48
CA ARG A 8 4.37 4.04 -12.30
C ARG A 8 3.86 5.45 -12.62
N SER A 9 2.55 5.61 -12.74
CA SER A 9 1.87 6.92 -12.88
C SER A 9 1.73 7.69 -11.56
N THR A 10 2.24 7.16 -10.44
CA THR A 10 2.28 7.84 -9.14
C THR A 10 3.74 8.16 -8.78
N PRO A 11 4.27 9.35 -9.14
CA PRO A 11 5.70 9.65 -9.03
C PRO A 11 6.27 9.49 -7.62
N GLU A 12 5.47 9.76 -6.59
CA GLU A 12 5.92 9.70 -5.19
C GLU A 12 6.30 8.27 -4.74
N ILE A 13 5.76 7.23 -5.39
CA ILE A 13 6.02 5.83 -5.03
C ILE A 13 6.51 4.95 -6.20
N ALA A 14 6.62 5.50 -7.41
CA ALA A 14 6.98 4.75 -8.62
C ALA A 14 8.32 3.98 -8.46
N GLN A 15 9.33 4.60 -7.82
CA GLN A 15 10.63 3.98 -7.60
C GLN A 15 10.64 2.83 -6.57
N CYS A 16 9.55 2.66 -5.83
CA CYS A 16 9.43 1.69 -4.75
C CYS A 16 8.68 0.42 -5.17
N LEU A 17 8.25 0.33 -6.43
CA LEU A 17 7.60 -0.86 -6.98
C LEU A 17 8.54 -2.05 -6.98
N ARG A 18 8.08 -3.17 -6.40
CA ARG A 18 8.77 -4.47 -6.40
C ARG A 18 7.88 -5.56 -6.97
N ASN A 19 8.49 -6.65 -7.44
CA ASN A 19 7.78 -7.80 -8.00
C ASN A 19 7.08 -8.61 -6.90
N GLY A 20 5.90 -9.13 -7.19
CA GLY A 20 5.13 -9.92 -6.22
C GLY A 20 4.95 -9.17 -4.89
N LEU A 21 5.15 -9.87 -3.76
CA LEU A 21 5.08 -9.29 -2.41
C LEU A 21 6.44 -8.83 -1.85
N GLN A 22 7.47 -8.69 -2.69
CA GLN A 22 8.83 -8.39 -2.24
C GLN A 22 8.93 -7.09 -1.42
N ALA A 23 8.06 -6.10 -1.66
CA ALA A 23 8.08 -4.86 -0.88
C ALA A 23 7.64 -5.04 0.58
N LEU A 24 6.91 -6.12 0.90
CA LEU A 24 6.46 -6.40 2.27
C LEU A 24 7.58 -6.98 3.15
N GLY A 25 8.71 -7.41 2.56
CA GLY A 25 9.83 -8.01 3.28
C GLY A 25 9.37 -9.16 4.18
N GLY A 26 9.73 -9.11 5.47
CA GLY A 26 9.35 -10.12 6.47
C GLY A 26 7.83 -10.23 6.71
N ASN A 27 7.04 -9.24 6.31
CA ASN A 27 5.57 -9.30 6.41
C ASN A 27 4.91 -10.04 5.23
N SER A 28 5.67 -10.40 4.18
CA SER A 28 5.11 -11.09 3.00
C SER A 28 4.39 -12.40 3.36
N GLY A 29 4.90 -13.15 4.35
CA GLY A 29 4.26 -14.38 4.84
C GLY A 29 2.92 -14.20 5.56
N LYS A 30 2.50 -12.95 5.84
CA LYS A 30 1.18 -12.65 6.41
C LYS A 30 0.07 -12.55 5.36
N VAL A 31 0.45 -12.56 4.08
CA VAL A 31 -0.48 -12.48 2.95
C VAL A 31 -0.52 -13.84 2.27
N ALA A 32 -1.69 -14.49 2.32
CA ALA A 32 -1.96 -15.70 1.56
C ALA A 32 -2.84 -15.37 0.35
N VAL A 33 -2.42 -15.83 -0.82
CA VAL A 33 -3.20 -15.74 -2.07
C VAL A 33 -3.36 -17.11 -2.66
N HIS A 34 -4.37 -17.30 -3.52
CA HIS A 34 -4.61 -18.59 -4.15
C HIS A 34 -3.50 -18.94 -5.14
N GLU A 35 -3.22 -18.03 -6.09
CA GLU A 35 -2.20 -18.23 -7.13
C GLU A 35 -1.14 -17.14 -7.06
N THR A 36 0.08 -17.47 -6.64
CA THR A 36 1.15 -16.47 -6.46
C THR A 36 1.56 -15.78 -7.77
N ARG A 37 1.30 -16.42 -8.91
CA ARG A 37 1.56 -15.87 -10.26
C ARG A 37 0.63 -14.72 -10.62
N ASP A 38 -0.50 -14.59 -9.93
CA ASP A 38 -1.46 -13.51 -10.12
C ASP A 38 -1.05 -12.23 -9.37
N LEU A 39 0.03 -12.26 -8.57
CA LEU A 39 0.58 -11.06 -7.92
C LEU A 39 1.30 -10.18 -8.94
N THR A 40 0.79 -8.96 -9.13
CA THR A 40 1.32 -8.04 -10.14
C THR A 40 2.46 -7.17 -9.62
N GLY A 41 2.57 -7.00 -8.30
CA GLY A 41 3.61 -6.19 -7.65
C GLY A 41 3.19 -5.66 -6.28
N SER A 42 4.13 -5.03 -5.58
CA SER A 42 3.90 -4.41 -4.26
C SER A 42 4.75 -3.17 -4.04
N VAL A 43 4.32 -2.34 -3.10
CA VAL A 43 5.01 -1.13 -2.63
C VAL A 43 4.90 -1.06 -1.10
N ASP A 44 6.03 -0.75 -0.45
CA ASP A 44 6.10 -0.28 0.93
C ASP A 44 5.83 1.23 0.92
N VAL A 45 4.58 1.60 1.24
CA VAL A 45 4.09 2.97 1.16
C VAL A 45 4.69 3.79 2.30
N ASP A 46 4.83 3.21 3.49
CA ASP A 46 5.37 3.91 4.66
C ASP A 46 6.83 4.33 4.43
N THR A 47 7.72 3.36 4.16
CA THR A 47 9.15 3.64 3.97
C THR A 47 9.37 4.54 2.75
N CYS A 48 8.64 4.30 1.65
CA CYS A 48 8.81 5.08 0.43
C CYS A 48 8.46 6.56 0.62
N LEU A 49 7.44 6.85 1.42
CA LEU A 49 6.94 8.20 1.66
C LEU A 49 7.46 8.84 2.95
N MET A 50 8.22 8.11 3.77
CA MET A 50 8.73 8.56 5.06
C MET A 50 9.51 9.88 4.95
N LYS A 51 10.39 10.03 3.95
CA LYS A 51 11.16 11.28 3.77
C LYS A 51 10.26 12.47 3.39
N ARG A 52 9.21 12.23 2.62
CA ARG A 52 8.31 13.28 2.10
C ARG A 52 7.25 13.69 3.12
N TYR A 53 6.78 12.76 3.93
CA TYR A 53 5.74 12.99 4.92
C TYR A 53 6.14 12.45 6.30
N PRO A 54 7.23 12.93 6.93
CA PRO A 54 7.86 12.28 8.09
C PRO A 54 6.93 12.10 9.30
N ASN A 55 6.00 13.04 9.52
CA ASN A 55 5.08 13.02 10.66
C ASN A 55 3.68 12.51 10.32
N ALA A 56 3.44 12.05 9.09
CA ALA A 56 2.14 11.55 8.68
C ALA A 56 1.89 10.11 9.17
N PRO A 57 0.64 9.73 9.48
CA PRO A 57 0.26 8.35 9.73
C PRO A 57 0.18 7.62 8.39
N ARG A 58 1.32 7.30 7.80
CA ARG A 58 1.38 6.64 6.50
C ARG A 58 0.82 5.21 6.61
N TRP A 59 0.17 4.76 5.54
CA TRP A 59 -0.26 3.37 5.40
C TRP A 59 0.96 2.49 5.09
N ASP A 60 0.95 1.23 5.53
CA ASP A 60 2.15 0.40 5.43
C ASP A 60 2.41 -0.10 4.00
N TYR A 61 1.50 -0.89 3.42
CA TYR A 61 1.75 -1.55 2.14
C TYR A 61 0.56 -1.48 1.18
N VAL A 62 0.87 -1.60 -0.10
CA VAL A 62 -0.10 -1.85 -1.16
C VAL A 62 0.43 -2.90 -2.13
N PHE A 63 -0.43 -3.80 -2.59
CA PHE A 63 -0.08 -4.78 -3.62
C PHE A 63 -1.23 -4.98 -4.61
N GLY A 64 -0.88 -5.42 -5.81
CA GLY A 64 -1.85 -5.80 -6.82
C GLY A 64 -1.96 -7.32 -6.96
N TYR A 65 -3.18 -7.80 -7.13
CA TYR A 65 -3.48 -9.22 -7.36
C TYR A 65 -4.58 -9.31 -8.40
N ARG A 66 -4.29 -9.96 -9.54
CA ARG A 66 -5.13 -9.94 -10.75
C ARG A 66 -5.38 -8.50 -11.22
N ASP A 67 -6.64 -8.11 -11.26
CA ASP A 67 -7.16 -6.80 -11.65
C ASP A 67 -7.45 -5.88 -10.44
N ARG A 68 -7.12 -6.32 -9.23
CA ARG A 68 -7.46 -5.63 -7.98
C ARG A 68 -6.26 -5.07 -7.24
N ILE A 69 -6.54 -4.09 -6.39
CA ILE A 69 -5.57 -3.46 -5.49
C ILE A 69 -5.93 -3.73 -4.02
N TYR A 70 -4.92 -4.07 -3.22
CA TYR A 70 -5.10 -4.41 -1.81
C TYR A 70 -4.18 -3.55 -0.94
N TYR A 71 -4.76 -2.96 0.11
CA TYR A 71 -4.07 -2.14 1.09
C TYR A 71 -3.90 -2.93 2.38
N VAL A 72 -2.66 -3.05 2.86
CA VAL A 72 -2.33 -3.85 4.06
C VAL A 72 -1.72 -2.95 5.12
N GLU A 73 -2.23 -3.08 6.33
CA GLU A 73 -1.78 -2.38 7.52
C GLU A 73 -1.43 -3.43 8.58
N VAL A 74 -0.18 -3.43 9.04
CA VAL A 74 0.36 -4.43 9.97
C VAL A 74 0.63 -3.76 11.31
N HIS A 75 -0.23 -4.01 12.27
CA HIS A 75 -0.08 -3.54 13.65
C HIS A 75 -0.12 -4.73 14.62
N PRO A 76 0.58 -4.67 15.77
CA PRO A 76 0.41 -5.68 16.82
C PRO A 76 -1.05 -5.67 17.34
N ALA A 77 -1.48 -6.67 18.09
CA ALA A 77 -2.77 -6.64 18.78
C ALA A 77 -2.58 -6.18 20.24
N ASP A 78 -2.75 -4.89 20.54
CA ASP A 78 -2.86 -4.39 21.92
C ASP A 78 -3.99 -3.36 22.02
N ASN A 79 -4.74 -3.45 23.13
CA ASN A 79 -6.13 -3.01 23.18
C ASN A 79 -6.24 -1.63 23.82
N THR A 80 -6.36 -0.57 22.99
CA THR A 80 -7.17 0.67 23.20
C THR A 80 -6.69 1.83 22.31
N ARG A 81 -5.39 1.94 22.04
CA ARG A 81 -4.81 3.06 21.27
C ARG A 81 -4.84 2.84 19.74
N LYS A 82 -5.00 1.59 19.29
CA LYS A 82 -4.86 1.18 17.88
C LYS A 82 -6.00 1.59 16.95
N VAL A 83 -7.25 1.65 17.43
CA VAL A 83 -8.38 2.03 16.56
C VAL A 83 -8.21 3.46 16.05
N ARG A 84 -7.80 4.40 16.92
CA ARG A 84 -7.55 5.79 16.53
C ARG A 84 -6.39 5.90 15.54
N GLU A 85 -5.32 5.13 15.77
CA GLU A 85 -4.14 5.11 14.89
C GLU A 85 -4.47 4.59 13.48
N ILE A 86 -5.13 3.43 13.39
CA ILE A 86 -5.56 2.84 12.11
C ILE A 86 -6.56 3.78 11.40
N THR A 87 -7.44 4.44 12.15
CA THR A 87 -8.37 5.43 11.58
C THR A 87 -7.61 6.62 10.98
N ALA A 88 -6.61 7.15 11.68
CA ALA A 88 -5.78 8.25 11.18
C ALA A 88 -5.00 7.83 9.92
N LYS A 89 -4.43 6.61 9.92
CA LYS A 89 -3.75 6.05 8.75
C LYS A 89 -4.69 5.90 7.55
N LEU A 90 -5.91 5.40 7.76
CA LEU A 90 -6.91 5.25 6.69
C LEU A 90 -7.35 6.60 6.12
N GLN A 91 -7.55 7.60 6.98
CA GLN A 91 -7.89 8.96 6.55
C GLN A 91 -6.75 9.56 5.72
N TRP A 92 -5.51 9.40 6.17
CA TRP A 92 -4.34 9.85 5.43
C TRP A 92 -4.23 9.16 4.07
N LEU A 93 -4.41 7.82 4.01
CA LEU A 93 -4.36 7.06 2.76
C LEU A 93 -5.39 7.59 1.74
N LYS A 94 -6.64 7.79 2.17
CA LYS A 94 -7.71 8.33 1.31
C LYS A 94 -7.38 9.73 0.78
N GLN A 95 -6.81 10.59 1.62
CA GLN A 95 -6.43 11.94 1.20
C GLN A 95 -5.23 11.94 0.25
N TRP A 96 -4.21 11.14 0.57
CA TRP A 96 -3.02 11.00 -0.25
C TRP A 96 -3.35 10.44 -1.64
N ARG A 97 -4.20 9.41 -1.74
CA ARG A 97 -4.61 8.85 -3.04
C ARG A 97 -5.31 9.88 -3.92
N LYS A 98 -6.27 10.63 -3.37
CA LYS A 98 -6.98 11.70 -4.09
C LYS A 98 -6.07 12.79 -4.64
N ARG A 99 -5.01 13.13 -3.89
CA ARG A 99 -4.09 14.23 -4.24
C ARG A 99 -2.94 13.78 -5.15
N SER A 100 -2.31 12.66 -4.80
CA SER A 100 -0.99 12.28 -5.31
C SER A 100 -0.99 10.97 -6.11
N ALA A 101 -2.01 10.10 -5.94
CA ALA A 101 -2.04 8.77 -6.54
C ALA A 101 -3.41 8.46 -7.19
N ARG A 102 -3.92 9.40 -7.98
CA ARG A 102 -5.27 9.34 -8.55
C ARG A 102 -5.49 8.13 -9.45
N SER A 103 -4.44 7.64 -10.12
CA SER A 103 -4.46 6.40 -10.90
C SER A 103 -4.78 5.15 -10.06
N LEU A 104 -4.59 5.19 -8.74
CA LEU A 104 -4.97 4.11 -7.83
C LEU A 104 -6.43 4.18 -7.39
N GLU A 105 -7.15 5.28 -7.64
CA GLU A 105 -8.60 5.38 -7.39
C GLU A 105 -9.41 4.65 -8.49
N ASP A 106 -8.84 4.54 -9.69
CA ASP A 106 -9.48 3.90 -10.84
C ASP A 106 -9.35 2.36 -10.84
N LEU A 107 -8.68 1.80 -9.82
CA LEU A 107 -8.57 0.36 -9.62
C LEU A 107 -9.56 -0.07 -8.54
N GLU A 108 -10.38 -1.07 -8.84
CA GLU A 108 -11.25 -1.68 -7.84
C GLU A 108 -10.41 -2.38 -6.76
N GLY A 109 -10.72 -2.10 -5.49
CA GLY A 109 -10.13 -2.73 -4.31
C GLY A 109 -11.21 -3.38 -3.47
#